data_AF-A0A822HET9-F1
#
_entry.id   AF-A0A822HET9-F1
#
_cell.length_a   1.000
_cell.length_b   1.000
_cell.length_c   1.000
_cell.angle_alpha   90.00
_cell.angle_beta   90.00
_cell.angle_gamma   90.00
#
_symmetry.space_group_name_H-M   'P 1'
#
loop_
_entity.id
_entity.type
_entity.pdbx_description
1 polymer ?
#
loop_
_entity_poly.entity_id
_entity_poly.type
_entity_poly.pdbx_seq_one_letter_code
_entity_poly.pdbx_strand_id
1 'polypeptide(L)' 'ELTETLGPDTPSYPRVRKWAKRFREGREDASDNPQPDHSISVLTDENIERVRQAIEDDPPSTYDDITVETGLS' A
#
# COMPACT_ATOMS: atom_id res chain seq x y z
N GLU A 1 30.88 6.44 14.03
CA GLU A 1 29.75 5.58 13.55
C GLU A 1 28.50 6.41 13.27
N LEU A 2 27.53 5.92 12.48
CA LEU A 2 26.28 6.67 12.20
C LEU A 2 25.54 7.09 13.48
N THR A 3 25.63 6.25 14.52
CA THR A 3 25.07 6.50 15.85
C THR A 3 25.66 7.72 16.54
N GLU A 4 26.93 8.05 16.30
CA GLU A 4 27.60 9.22 16.88
C GLU A 4 27.15 10.53 16.21
N THR A 5 26.71 10.45 14.95
CA THR A 5 26.29 11.62 14.17
C THR A 5 24.78 11.86 14.17
N LEU A 6 23.97 10.79 14.20
CA LEU A 6 22.51 10.85 14.03
C LEU A 6 21.74 10.49 15.31
N GLY A 7 22.40 9.93 16.32
CA GLY A 7 21.78 9.58 17.61
C GLY A 7 20.46 8.81 17.44
N PRO A 8 19.31 9.34 17.90
CA PRO A 8 18.01 8.68 17.83
C PRO A 8 17.46 8.52 16.41
N ASP A 9 17.88 9.36 15.46
CA ASP A 9 17.43 9.29 14.06
C ASP A 9 18.24 8.28 13.24
N THR A 10 19.13 7.54 13.90
CA THR A 10 19.98 6.53 13.24
C THR A 10 19.10 5.41 12.67
N PRO A 11 19.21 5.11 11.37
CA PRO A 11 18.49 3.99 10.79
C PRO A 11 18.94 2.67 11.42
N SER A 12 17.98 1.77 11.66
CA SER A 12 18.28 0.46 12.23
C SER A 12 19.27 -0.33 11.37
N TYR A 13 20.10 -1.15 12.00
CA TYR A 13 21.10 -1.98 11.30
C TYR A 13 20.52 -2.79 10.12
N PRO A 14 19.33 -3.44 10.24
CA PRO A 14 18.71 -4.13 9.11
C PRO A 14 18.41 -3.21 7.91
N ARG A 15 17.99 -1.96 8.18
CA ARG A 15 17.72 -0.98 7.12
C ARG A 15 19.01 -0.57 6.42
N VAL A 16 20.08 -0.30 7.16
CA VAL A 16 21.41 0.00 6.60
C VAL A 16 21.93 -1.16 5.75
N ARG A 17 21.85 -2.40 6.26
CA ARG A 17 22.29 -3.60 5.53
C ARG A 17 21.50 -3.83 4.24
N LYS A 18 20.19 -3.58 4.25
CA LYS A 18 19.32 -3.70 3.07
C LYS A 18 19.72 -2.70 1.98
N TRP A 19 19.98 -1.44 2.35
CA TRP A 19 20.43 -0.42 1.41
C TRP A 19 21.84 -0.68 0.88
N ALA A 20 22.78 -1.07 1.75
CA ALA A 20 24.13 -1.44 1.34
C ALA A 20 24.14 -2.60 0.31
N LYS A 21 23.22 -3.56 0.44
CA LYS A 21 23.03 -4.61 -0.57
C LYS A 21 22.57 -4.04 -1.91
N ARG A 22 21.55 -3.17 -1.92
CA ARG A 22 21.02 -2.57 -3.16
C ARG A 22 22.04 -1.73 -3.91
N PHE A 23 22.83 -0.92 -3.20
CA PHE A 23 23.91 -0.15 -3.81
C PHE A 23 24.97 -1.06 -4.43
N ARG A 24 25.30 -2.18 -3.76
CA ARG A 24 26.23 -3.19 -4.32
C ARG A 24 25.67 -3.88 -5.56
N GLU A 25 24.35 -4.01 -5.67
CA GLU A 25 23.65 -4.57 -6.83
C GLU A 25 23.51 -3.57 -8.00
N GLY A 26 24.06 -2.35 -7.86
CA GLY A 26 24.08 -1.35 -8.93
C GLY A 26 22.94 -0.33 -8.89
N ARG A 27 22.14 -0.30 -7.81
CA ARG A 27 21.18 0.79 -7.60
C ARG A 27 21.92 2.07 -7.24
N GLU A 28 21.67 3.17 -7.94
CA GLU A 28 22.28 4.49 -7.64
C GLU A 28 21.32 5.43 -6.88
N ASP A 29 20.01 5.21 -7.05
CA ASP A 29 18.95 6.01 -6.45
C ASP A 29 18.69 5.64 -4.96
N ALA A 30 18.47 6.66 -4.14
CA ALA A 30 18.19 6.55 -2.70
C ALA A 30 16.70 6.70 -2.33
N SER A 31 15.82 6.93 -3.31
CA SER A 31 14.38 7.04 -3.11
C SER A 31 13.78 5.68 -2.77
N ASP A 32 12.62 5.63 -2.13
CA ASP A 32 11.93 4.36 -1.99
C ASP A 32 11.39 3.87 -3.34
N ASN A 33 11.26 2.55 -3.49
CA ASN A 33 10.56 2.00 -4.65
C ASN A 33 9.10 2.44 -4.57
N PRO A 34 8.40 2.58 -5.72
CA PRO A 34 6.96 2.77 -5.72
C PRO A 34 6.33 1.68 -4.85
N GLN A 35 5.65 2.09 -3.77
CA GLN A 35 4.83 1.15 -3.03
C GLN A 35 3.58 0.90 -3.87
N PRO A 36 3.15 -0.38 -4.03
CA PRO A 36 1.85 -0.64 -4.60
C PRO A 36 0.84 0.11 -3.73
N ASP A 37 0.09 1.01 -4.36
CA ASP A 37 -0.98 1.69 -3.68
C ASP A 37 -2.04 0.62 -3.37
N HIS A 38 -2.22 0.35 -2.07
CA HIS A 38 -3.21 -0.61 -1.60
C HIS A 38 -4.63 -0.20 -2.02
N SER A 39 -4.86 1.09 -2.31
CA SER A 39 -6.14 1.61 -2.81
C SER A 39 -6.48 1.08 -4.21
N ILE A 40 -5.47 0.74 -5.02
CA ILE A 40 -5.66 0.16 -6.36
C ILE A 40 -6.29 -1.23 -6.27
N SER A 41 -6.12 -1.96 -5.16
CA SER A 41 -6.80 -3.26 -5.00
C SER A 41 -8.30 -3.11 -4.72
N VAL A 42 -8.77 -1.96 -4.26
CA VAL A 42 -10.20 -1.69 -4.03
C VAL A 42 -10.85 -1.17 -5.32
N LEU A 43 -10.15 -0.34 -6.10
CA LEU A 43 -10.64 0.22 -7.37
C LEU A 43 -10.34 -0.67 -8.59
N THR A 44 -10.56 -1.98 -8.47
CA THR A 44 -10.49 -2.89 -9.62
C THR A 44 -11.81 -2.86 -10.39
N ASP A 45 -11.76 -3.14 -11.70
CA ASP A 45 -12.98 -3.25 -12.51
C ASP A 45 -13.97 -4.28 -11.95
N GLU A 46 -13.44 -5.37 -11.35
CA GLU A 46 -14.22 -6.40 -10.67
C GLU A 46 -14.99 -5.84 -9.47
N ASN A 47 -14.33 -5.05 -8.62
CA ASN A 47 -14.95 -4.46 -7.44
C ASN A 47 -15.98 -3.40 -7.81
N ILE A 48 -15.71 -2.61 -8.86
CA ILE A 48 -16.65 -1.62 -9.39
C ILE A 48 -17.91 -2.32 -9.90
N GLU A 49 -17.76 -3.43 -10.63
CA GLU A 49 -18.90 -4.21 -11.12
C GLU A 49 -19.67 -4.87 -9.98
N ARG A 50 -18.98 -5.35 -8.94
CA ARG A 50 -19.62 -5.92 -7.75
C ARG A 50 -20.50 -4.91 -7.02
N VAL A 51 -20.01 -3.67 -6.86
CA VAL A 51 -20.80 -2.57 -6.29
C VAL A 51 -21.98 -2.19 -7.20
N ARG A 52 -21.78 -2.17 -8.52
CA ARG A 52 -22.87 -1.89 -9.48
C ARG A 52 -23.99 -2.91 -9.37
N GLN A 53 -23.66 -4.20 -9.29
CA GLN A 53 -24.65 -5.28 -9.15
C GLN A 53 -25.42 -5.17 -7.84
N ALA A 54 -24.74 -4.93 -6.71
CA ALA A 54 -25.41 -4.72 -5.43
C ALA A 54 -26.45 -3.58 -5.47
N ILE A 55 -26.13 -2.47 -6.16
CA ILE A 55 -27.05 -1.34 -6.33
C ILE A 55 -28.23 -1.70 -7.25
N GLU A 56 -27.99 -2.46 -8.32
CA GLU A 56 -29.03 -2.87 -9.28
C GLU A 56 -30.00 -3.90 -8.68
N ASP A 57 -29.48 -4.83 -7.87
CA ASP A 57 -30.26 -5.90 -7.24
C ASP A 57 -31.14 -5.40 -6.09
N ASP A 58 -30.67 -4.41 -5.31
CA ASP A 58 -31.47 -3.76 -4.25
C ASP A 58 -31.32 -2.22 -4.26
N PRO A 59 -32.12 -1.50 -5.08
CA PRO A 59 -32.03 -0.05 -5.27
C PRO A 59 -32.14 0.85 -4.01
N PRO A 60 -32.91 0.50 -2.95
CA PRO A 60 -32.91 1.27 -1.70
C PRO A 60 -31.69 0.99 -0.80
N SER A 61 -30.72 0.19 -1.23
CA SER A 61 -29.52 -0.15 -0.45
C SER A 61 -28.75 1.07 0.02
N THR A 62 -28.34 1.04 1.28
CA THR A 62 -27.47 2.04 1.86
C THR A 62 -26.00 1.69 1.65
N TYR A 63 -25.10 2.65 1.89
CA TYR A 63 -23.66 2.43 1.83
C TYR A 63 -23.21 1.27 2.74
N ASP A 64 -23.77 1.20 3.96
CA ASP A 64 -23.43 0.14 4.91
C ASP A 64 -23.86 -1.24 4.39
N ASP A 65 -25.02 -1.33 3.73
CA ASP A 65 -25.49 -2.58 3.13
C ASP A 65 -24.55 -3.05 2.00
N ILE A 66 -24.14 -2.13 1.13
CA ILE A 66 -23.23 -2.41 0.00
C ILE A 66 -21.85 -2.83 0.50
N THR A 67 -21.30 -2.19 1.54
CA THR A 67 -19.99 -2.57 2.09
C THR A 67 -20.03 -3.95 2.76
N VAL A 68 -21.12 -4.29 3.44
CA VAL A 68 -21.33 -5.63 4.02
C VAL A 68 -21.43 -6.70 2.93
N GLU A 69 -22.14 -6.42 1.85
CA GLU A 69 -22.33 -7.35 0.74
C GLU A 69 -21.06 -7.55 -0.10
N THR A 70 -20.37 -6.46 -0.42
CA THR A 70 -19.20 -6.48 -1.32
C THR A 70 -17.91 -6.78 -0.57
N GLY A 71 -17.85 -6.56 0.75
CA GLY A 71 -16.63 -6.67 1.55
C GLY A 71 -15.59 -5.59 1.25
N LEU A 72 -16.00 -4.52 0.58
CA LEU A 72 -15.16 -3.39 0.18
C LEU A 72 -15.36 -2.23 1.16
N SER A 73 -14.26 -1.56 1.52
CA SER A 73 -14.25 -0.39 2.42
C SER A 73 -13.21 0.63 1.99
#